data_AF-A0A651DY28-F1
#
_entry.id   AF-A0A651DY28-F1
#
_cell.length_a   1.000
_cell.length_b   1.000
_cell.length_c   1.000
_cell.angle_alpha   90.00
_cell.angle_beta   90.00
_cell.angle_gamma   90.00
#
_symmetry.space_group_name_H-M   'P 1'
#
loop_
_entity.id
_entity.type
_entity.pdbx_description
1 polymer ?
#
loop_
_entity_poly.entity_id
_entity_poly.type
_entity_poly.pdbx_seq_one_letter_code
_entity_poly.pdbx_strand_id
1 'polypeptide(L)' 'MSKSKIFYVTLQDEQTKEEKLEWFEHIQFEQISFNHIAPDQKRNWINLTDKVGRSLSTILSH' A
#
# COMPACT_ATOMS: atom_id res chain seq x y z
N MET A 1 -24.30 -10.95 -4.35
CA MET A 1 -23.23 -11.08 -3.34
C MET A 1 -22.37 -9.83 -3.40
N SER A 2 -22.31 -9.04 -2.32
CA SER A 2 -21.39 -7.90 -2.22
C SER A 2 -19.96 -8.42 -2.07
N LYS A 3 -19.01 -7.92 -2.86
CA LYS A 3 -17.59 -8.21 -2.66
C LYS A 3 -17.08 -7.45 -1.44
N SER A 4 -16.29 -8.09 -0.59
CA SER A 4 -15.59 -7.41 0.51
C SER A 4 -14.64 -6.35 -0.05
N LYS A 5 -14.44 -5.27 0.71
CA LYS A 5 -13.57 -4.14 0.37
C LYS A 5 -12.41 -4.09 1.36
N ILE A 6 -11.24 -3.65 0.88
CA ILE A 6 -10.05 -3.49 1.70
C ILE A 6 -9.67 -2.00 1.68
N PHE A 7 -9.48 -1.44 2.87
CA PHE A 7 -9.06 -0.07 3.09
C PHE A 7 -7.72 -0.10 3.82
N TYR A 8 -6.72 0.59 3.28
CA TYR A 8 -5.33 0.51 3.72
C TYR A 8 -4.74 1.91 3.87
N VAL A 9 -3.96 2.10 4.92
CA VAL A 9 -3.13 3.29 5.15
C VAL A 9 -1.79 2.83 5.67
N THR A 10 -0.74 3.57 5.37
CA THR A 10 0.55 3.43 6.03
C THR A 10 0.90 4.73 6.69
N LEU A 11 1.58 4.63 7.82
CA LEU A 11 2.24 5.75 8.45
C LEU A 11 3.51 6.11 7.64
N GLN A 12 4.10 7.27 7.92
CA GLN A 12 5.28 7.73 7.18
C GLN A 12 6.45 6.75 7.40
N ASP A 13 7.22 6.56 6.33
CA ASP A 13 8.47 5.82 6.42
C ASP A 13 9.41 6.50 7.42
N GLU A 14 10.26 5.70 8.07
CA GLU A 14 11.24 6.16 9.07
C GLU A 14 10.67 6.80 10.35
N GLN A 15 9.34 6.85 10.53
CA GLN A 15 8.76 7.29 11.81
C GLN A 15 9.24 6.42 12.98
N THR A 16 9.70 7.10 14.02
CA THR A 16 10.09 6.53 15.30
C THR A 16 8.90 5.91 16.01
N LYS A 17 9.19 5.12 17.06
CA LYS A 17 8.15 4.54 17.90
C LYS A 17 7.32 5.64 18.56
N GLU A 18 7.98 6.69 19.05
CA GLU A 18 7.37 7.79 19.78
C GLU A 18 6.42 8.58 18.87
N GLU A 19 6.82 8.90 17.64
CA GLU A 19 5.96 9.59 16.67
C GLU A 19 4.74 8.75 16.26
N LYS A 20 4.90 7.42 16.17
CA LYS A 20 3.76 6.53 15.91
C LYS A 20 2.76 6.52 17.06
N LEU A 21 3.24 6.49 18.30
CA LEU A 21 2.38 6.56 19.48
C LEU A 21 1.63 7.88 19.55
N GLU A 22 2.32 9.00 19.32
CA GLU A 22 1.70 10.32 19.25
C GLU A 22 0.61 10.38 18.17
N TRP A 23 0.85 9.79 16.99
CA TRP A 23 -0.17 9.70 15.95
C TRP A 23 -1.42 8.93 16.42
N PHE A 24 -1.25 7.77 17.07
CA PHE A 24 -2.37 6.98 17.60
C PHE A 24 -3.15 7.69 18.70
N GLU A 25 -2.49 8.51 19.52
CA GLU A 25 -3.15 9.26 20.60
C GLU A 25 -4.06 10.38 20.08
N HIS A 26 -3.69 11.01 18.96
CA HIS A 26 -4.39 12.20 18.46
C HIS A 26 -5.38 11.91 17.32
N ILE A 27 -5.19 10.82 16.57
CA ILE A 27 -6.05 10.51 15.41
C ILE A 27 -7.33 9.78 15.84
N GLN A 28 -8.49 10.25 15.36
CA GLN A 28 -9.73 9.48 15.43
C GLN A 28 -9.87 8.58 14.19
N PHE A 29 -10.53 7.44 14.33
CA PHE A 29 -10.65 6.47 13.25
C PHE A 29 -11.31 7.06 11.99
N GLU A 30 -12.31 7.93 12.17
CA GLU A 30 -13.05 8.61 11.11
C GLU A 30 -12.20 9.64 10.36
N GLN A 31 -11.09 10.10 10.94
CA GLN A 31 -10.17 11.06 10.34
C GLN A 31 -9.10 10.38 9.48
N ILE A 32 -8.95 9.05 9.58
CA ILE A 32 -7.93 8.31 8.84
C ILE A 32 -8.30 8.27 7.36
N SER A 33 -7.43 8.84 6.53
CA SER A 33 -7.56 8.84 5.07
C SER A 33 -7.08 7.50 4.48
N PHE A 34 -7.95 6.50 4.49
CA PHE A 34 -7.65 5.19 3.91
C PHE A 34 -7.69 5.19 2.37
N ASN A 35 -6.76 4.45 1.77
CA ASN A 35 -6.78 4.10 0.36
C ASN A 35 -7.57 2.80 0.16
N HIS A 36 -8.52 2.79 -0.76
CA HIS A 36 -9.18 1.54 -1.17
C HIS A 36 -8.25 0.75 -2.10
N ILE A 37 -7.97 -0.50 -1.75
CA ILE A 37 -7.09 -1.38 -2.53
C ILE A 37 -7.82 -2.66 -2.95
N ALA A 38 -7.40 -3.22 -4.08
CA ALA A 38 -7.85 -4.52 -4.55
C ALA A 38 -6.66 -5.49 -4.60
N PRO A 39 -6.84 -6.74 -4.14
CA PRO A 39 -5.76 -7.71 -4.21
C PRO A 39 -5.43 -8.08 -5.66
N ASP A 40 -4.17 -8.39 -5.94
CA ASP A 40 -3.76 -8.92 -7.24
C ASP A 40 -4.22 -10.39 -7.45
N GLN A 41 -3.89 -10.97 -8.60
CA GLN A 41 -4.21 -12.37 -8.94
C GLN A 41 -3.56 -13.38 -7.99
N LYS A 42 -2.43 -13.03 -7.37
CA LYS A 42 -1.73 -13.84 -6.36
C LYS A 42 -2.25 -13.58 -4.95
N ARG A 43 -3.28 -12.74 -4.80
CA ARG A 43 -3.90 -12.32 -3.55
C ARG A 43 -3.01 -11.43 -2.67
N ASN A 44 -1.99 -10.80 -3.23
CA ASN A 44 -1.21 -9.78 -2.52
C ASN A 44 -2.04 -8.51 -2.35
N TRP A 45 -1.89 -7.82 -1.21
CA TRP A 45 -2.63 -6.59 -0.91
C TRP A 45 -1.79 -5.33 -1.15
N ILE A 46 -0.50 -5.39 -0.83
CA ILE A 46 0.47 -4.30 -0.96
C ILE A 46 1.64 -4.72 -1.85
N ASN A 47 2.45 -3.76 -2.29
CA ASN A 47 3.58 -3.99 -3.21
C ASN A 47 3.13 -4.73 -4.48
N LEU A 48 1.96 -4.36 -5.00
CA LEU A 48 1.41 -4.95 -6.20
C LEU A 48 2.40 -4.69 -7.34
N THR A 49 2.92 -5.76 -7.93
CA THR A 49 3.77 -5.63 -9.11
C THR A 49 2.85 -5.24 -10.26
N ASP A 50 2.82 -3.95 -10.59
CA ASP A 50 2.26 -3.52 -11.86
C ASP A 50 2.98 -4.31 -12.95
N LYS A 51 2.23 -5.13 -13.69
CA LYS A 51 2.73 -5.71 -14.94
C LYS A 51 2.79 -4.61 -15.99
N VAL A 52 3.55 -3.54 -15.73
CA VAL A 52 3.89 -2.52 -16.73
C VAL A 52 5.23 -2.93 -17.34
N GLY A 53 5.12 -3.65 -18.46
CA GLY A 53 6.05 -3.58 -19.59
C GLY A 53 7.52 -3.89 -19.33
N ARG A 54 7.86 -5.14 -19.00
CA ARG A 54 9.22 -5.62 -19.29
C ARG A 54 9.30 -5.99 -20.79
N SER A 55 9.63 -5.04 -21.66
CA SER A 55 10.32 -5.43 -22.90
C SER A 55 11.77 -5.72 -22.54
N LEU A 56 12.13 -7.00 -22.56
CA LEU A 56 13.48 -7.50 -22.24
C LEU A 56 14.53 -7.17 -23.33
N SER A 57 14.20 -6.39 -24.35
CA SER A 57 15.09 -6.10 -25.48
C SER A 57 16.26 -5.16 -25.15
N THR A 58 16.30 -4.52 -23.98
CA THR A 58 17.34 -3.52 -23.66
C THR A 58 18.59 -4.09 -22.99
N ILE A 59 18.57 -5.34 -22.50
CA ILE A 59 19.67 -5.88 -21.64
C ILE A 59 20.70 -6.71 -22.43
N LEU A 60 20.57 -6.87 -23.75
CA LEU A 60 21.51 -7.67 -24.57
C LEU A 60 22.23 -6.87 -25.67
N SER A 61 22.35 -5.55 -25.55
CA SER A 61 22.92 -4.70 -26.61
C SER A 61 24.18 -3.91 -26.22
N HIS A 62 24.90 -4.25 -25.15
CA HIS A 62 26.25 -3.74 -24.88
C HIS A 62 27.15 -4.87 -24.36
#